data_AF-A0A6M3MHN5-F1
#
_entry.id   AF-A0A6M3MHN5-F1
#
_cell.length_a   1.000
_cell.length_b   1.000
_cell.length_c   1.000
_cell.angle_alpha   90.00
_cell.angle_beta   90.00
_cell.angle_gamma   90.00
#
_symmetry.space_group_name_H-M   'P 1'
#
loop_
_entity.id
_entity.type
_entity.pdbx_description
1 polymer ?
#
loop_
_entity_poly.entity_id
_entity_poly.type
_entity_poly.pdbx_seq_one_letter_code
_entity_poly.pdbx_strand_id
1 'polypeptide(L)'
;MSYYIDPIVTTDAQVLAGTSLAEDPTAAWAAGTFAIGDERHVVATHRVYRDSAGGASSISPELDPNRWKNMRPTNKWAPFDEYTDTAAETTAADIEYVLASRFVNAIALYGLDGSGVAVTVKDEPGGVEIYRYPETGYAQLKRAAKGYWDYAYGERRKRTSLVLRGLPIRANAEITIEIVASTDQRRAVGMIVRGKWRNLIGSGFGGVLEDAEVNPKTYTYRETQEDGRQRLVVRGSSKDLQFSIVMDRENADQAAQAMEDLLSRPVAWVVSTQPGFAGLTAFGIAQRAPIRYRNRLAYIDLSIEGYV
;
A
#
# COMPACT_ATOMS: atom_id res chain seq x y z
N MET A 1 9.62 -18.70 -4.84
CA MET A 1 8.86 -18.81 -3.57
C MET A 1 7.78 -17.75 -3.63
N SER A 2 6.51 -18.11 -3.52
CA SER A 2 5.38 -17.17 -3.70
C SER A 2 4.85 -16.71 -2.36
N TYR A 3 5.18 -15.48 -1.98
CA TYR A 3 4.76 -14.90 -0.72
C TYR A 3 3.66 -13.86 -0.92
N TYR A 4 2.81 -13.75 0.09
CA TYR A 4 1.84 -12.67 0.19
C TYR A 4 1.78 -12.17 1.64
N ILE A 5 1.36 -10.92 1.82
CA ILE A 5 1.05 -10.36 3.12
C ILE A 5 -0.46 -10.44 3.30
N ASP A 6 -0.93 -11.26 4.24
CA ASP A 6 -2.33 -11.23 4.69
C ASP A 6 -2.54 -9.97 5.53
N PRO A 7 -3.24 -8.95 5.02
CA PRO A 7 -3.31 -7.64 5.63
C PRO A 7 -4.17 -7.68 6.90
N ILE A 8 -3.72 -6.97 7.93
CA ILE A 8 -4.52 -6.67 9.11
C ILE A 8 -5.14 -5.29 8.89
N VAL A 9 -6.47 -5.25 8.87
CA VAL A 9 -7.22 -3.99 8.75
C VAL A 9 -6.85 -3.07 9.91
N THR A 10 -6.52 -1.81 9.58
CA THR A 10 -6.19 -0.79 10.57
C THR A 10 -7.46 -0.16 11.11
N THR A 11 -7.63 -0.18 12.44
CA THR A 11 -8.70 0.52 13.15
C THR A 11 -8.17 1.73 13.92
N ASP A 12 -9.04 2.64 14.36
CA ASP A 12 -8.68 3.89 15.04
C ASP A 12 -7.82 3.64 16.28
N ALA A 13 -8.17 2.60 17.05
CA ALA A 13 -7.43 2.20 18.24
C ALA A 13 -5.99 1.74 17.94
N GLN A 14 -5.68 1.41 16.69
CA GLN A 14 -4.36 0.94 16.27
C GLN A 14 -3.47 2.06 15.73
N VAL A 15 -4.00 3.27 15.55
CA VAL A 15 -3.22 4.47 15.23
C VAL A 15 -2.94 5.21 16.52
N LEU A 16 -1.71 5.10 17.02
CA LEU A 16 -1.32 5.59 18.34
C LEU A 16 -1.00 7.09 18.33
N ALA A 17 -0.99 7.66 19.53
CA ALA A 17 -0.39 8.97 19.78
C ALA A 17 1.09 8.94 19.34
N GLY A 18 1.53 9.99 18.64
CA GLY A 18 2.83 10.04 17.98
C GLY A 18 2.75 10.00 16.45
N THR A 19 1.59 9.62 15.87
CA THR A 19 1.37 9.85 14.45
C THR A 19 1.33 11.36 14.17
N SER A 20 2.25 11.87 13.34
CA SER A 20 2.53 13.31 13.22
C SER A 20 1.54 14.09 12.36
N LEU A 21 0.82 13.41 11.46
CA LEU A 21 -0.14 14.05 10.56
C LEU A 21 -1.42 14.45 11.31
N ALA A 22 -1.84 15.70 11.09
CA ALA A 22 -3.20 16.13 11.39
C ALA A 22 -4.21 15.35 10.54
N GLU A 23 -5.47 15.28 11.00
CA GLU A 23 -6.53 14.51 10.34
C GLU A 23 -6.61 14.82 8.84
N ASP A 24 -6.89 16.09 8.50
CA ASP A 24 -6.88 16.58 7.13
C ASP A 24 -6.56 18.10 7.11
N PRO A 25 -6.02 18.64 6.00
CA PRO A 25 -5.89 20.09 5.82
C PRO A 25 -7.23 20.83 5.70
N THR A 26 -8.31 20.17 5.27
CA THR A 26 -9.65 20.76 5.24
C THR A 26 -10.14 21.01 6.67
N ALA A 27 -11.06 21.96 6.87
CA ALA A 27 -11.60 22.20 8.20
C ALA A 27 -12.55 21.07 8.64
N ALA A 28 -12.56 20.77 9.94
CA ALA A 28 -13.48 19.81 10.52
C ALA A 28 -14.93 20.25 10.29
N TRP A 29 -15.81 19.29 9.99
CA TRP A 29 -17.23 19.56 9.92
C TRP A 29 -17.78 19.91 11.30
N ALA A 30 -18.57 20.97 11.36
CA ALA A 30 -19.38 21.35 12.50
C ALA A 30 -20.68 21.98 11.98
N ALA A 31 -21.78 21.81 12.70
CA ALA A 31 -23.05 22.41 12.30
C ALA A 31 -22.90 23.92 12.05
N GLY A 32 -23.39 24.39 10.90
CA GLY A 32 -23.12 25.75 10.43
C GLY A 32 -23.64 26.00 9.03
N THR A 33 -23.18 27.08 8.41
CA THR A 33 -23.54 27.45 7.03
C THR A 33 -22.38 27.18 6.10
N PHE A 34 -22.67 26.56 4.96
CA PHE A 34 -21.68 26.13 3.98
C PHE A 34 -21.99 26.71 2.61
N ALA A 35 -20.95 26.91 1.79
CA ALA A 35 -21.11 27.18 0.38
C ALA A 35 -21.14 25.87 -0.42
N ILE A 36 -21.79 25.89 -1.59
CA ILE A 36 -21.72 24.77 -2.53
C ILE A 36 -20.25 24.58 -2.93
N GLY A 37 -19.76 23.34 -2.83
CA GLY A 37 -18.37 22.98 -3.08
C GLY A 37 -17.47 23.01 -1.85
N ASP A 38 -17.95 23.45 -0.68
CA ASP A 38 -17.17 23.41 0.56
C ASP A 38 -16.78 21.97 0.91
N GLU A 39 -15.50 21.76 1.21
CA GLU A 39 -14.98 20.49 1.69
C GLU A 39 -14.76 20.53 3.20
N ARG A 40 -15.32 19.53 3.90
CA ARG A 40 -15.17 19.36 5.34
C ARG A 40 -14.82 17.91 5.66
N HIS A 41 -13.94 17.70 6.62
CA HIS A 41 -13.65 16.35 7.11
C HIS A 41 -14.49 15.99 8.35
N VAL A 42 -14.85 14.72 8.46
CA VAL A 42 -15.52 14.18 9.65
C VAL A 42 -14.55 13.22 10.34
N VAL A 43 -14.15 13.57 11.56
CA VAL A 43 -13.18 12.78 12.34
C VAL A 43 -13.72 11.40 12.67
N ALA A 44 -15.04 11.26 12.89
CA ALA A 44 -15.65 9.97 13.24
C ALA A 44 -15.62 8.94 12.11
N THR A 45 -15.53 9.37 10.85
CA THR A 45 -15.49 8.48 9.69
C THR A 45 -14.17 8.50 8.94
N HIS A 46 -13.27 9.42 9.30
CA HIS A 46 -11.99 9.63 8.62
C HIS A 46 -12.16 9.90 7.11
N ARG A 47 -13.22 10.63 6.75
CA ARG A 47 -13.56 10.99 5.35
C ARG A 47 -13.73 12.50 5.17
N VAL A 48 -13.42 12.95 3.95
CA VAL A 48 -13.68 14.32 3.47
C VAL A 48 -14.92 14.31 2.59
N TYR A 49 -15.83 15.24 2.88
CA TYR A 49 -17.09 15.38 2.17
C TYR A 49 -17.18 16.75 1.51
N ARG A 50 -17.78 16.80 0.33
CA ARG A 50 -18.06 18.04 -0.41
C ARG A 50 -19.56 18.35 -0.39
N ASP A 51 -19.93 19.57 0.01
CA ASP A 51 -21.32 20.03 0.00
C ASP A 51 -21.80 20.30 -1.43
N SER A 52 -22.96 19.76 -1.81
CA SER A 52 -23.60 20.03 -3.10
C SER A 52 -24.82 20.94 -3.02
N ALA A 53 -25.32 21.28 -1.82
CA ALA A 53 -26.55 22.07 -1.66
C ALA A 53 -26.29 23.50 -1.13
N GLY A 54 -25.28 23.69 -0.28
CA GLY A 54 -25.04 24.97 0.39
C GLY A 54 -26.08 25.29 1.48
N GLY A 55 -25.89 26.40 2.17
CA GLY A 55 -26.79 26.88 3.24
C GLY A 55 -26.53 26.20 4.59
N ALA A 56 -27.48 26.35 5.51
CA ALA A 56 -27.37 25.81 6.87
C ALA A 56 -27.41 24.27 6.87
N SER A 57 -26.48 23.64 7.57
CA SER A 57 -26.41 22.19 7.78
C SER A 57 -26.24 21.92 9.27
N SER A 58 -27.11 21.09 9.84
CA SER A 58 -27.02 20.60 11.21
C SER A 58 -26.85 19.08 11.31
N ILE A 59 -26.96 18.38 10.18
CA ILE A 59 -26.82 16.93 10.06
C ILE A 59 -25.41 16.63 9.54
N SER A 60 -24.72 15.71 10.20
CA SER A 60 -23.36 15.33 9.83
C SER A 60 -23.30 14.72 8.41
N PRO A 61 -22.24 14.97 7.62
CA PRO A 61 -22.15 14.59 6.21
C PRO A 61 -22.42 13.11 5.90
N GLU A 62 -21.98 12.21 6.78
CA GLU A 62 -22.17 10.77 6.64
C GLU A 62 -23.63 10.33 6.75
N LEU A 63 -24.49 11.15 7.35
CA LEU A 63 -25.92 10.91 7.54
C LEU A 63 -26.79 11.66 6.51
N ASP A 64 -26.20 12.53 5.68
CA ASP A 64 -26.89 13.29 4.64
C ASP A 64 -26.21 13.13 3.26
N PRO A 65 -26.26 11.92 2.65
CA PRO A 65 -25.59 11.61 1.38
C PRO A 65 -26.19 12.31 0.15
N ASN A 66 -27.39 12.88 0.30
CA ASN A 66 -28.02 13.67 -0.75
C ASN A 66 -27.33 15.02 -0.91
N ARG A 67 -26.88 15.61 0.20
CA ARG A 67 -26.16 16.88 0.23
C ARG A 67 -24.65 16.72 0.18
N TRP A 68 -24.11 15.77 0.94
CA TRP A 68 -22.68 15.63 1.11
C TRP A 68 -22.16 14.44 0.31
N LYS A 69 -21.22 14.70 -0.61
CA LYS A 69 -20.56 13.66 -1.39
C LYS A 69 -19.26 13.26 -0.74
N ASN A 70 -19.10 11.98 -0.44
CA ASN A 70 -17.83 11.41 0.04
C ASN A 70 -16.80 11.48 -1.09
N MET A 71 -15.72 12.20 -0.87
CA MET A 71 -14.71 12.47 -1.89
C MET A 71 -13.50 11.55 -1.75
N ARG A 72 -12.96 11.46 -0.53
CA ARG A 72 -11.71 10.75 -0.22
C ARG A 72 -11.56 10.51 1.29
N PRO A 73 -10.68 9.58 1.70
CA PRO A 73 -10.17 9.55 3.07
C PRO A 73 -9.48 10.86 3.48
N THR A 74 -9.44 11.12 4.77
CA THR A 74 -8.63 12.20 5.34
C THR A 74 -7.13 11.93 5.13
N ASN A 75 -6.31 12.98 5.05
CA ASN A 75 -4.88 12.86 4.76
C ASN A 75 -4.15 11.86 5.67
N LYS A 76 -4.48 11.85 6.97
CA LYS A 76 -3.92 10.88 7.92
C LYS A 76 -4.28 9.43 7.59
N TRP A 77 -5.46 9.20 7.03
CA TRP A 77 -6.03 7.87 6.77
C TRP A 77 -5.92 7.38 5.32
N ALA A 78 -5.49 8.26 4.41
CA ALA A 78 -5.18 7.96 3.02
C ALA A 78 -4.40 6.64 2.82
N PRO A 79 -3.35 6.31 3.59
CA PRO A 79 -2.53 5.12 3.33
C PRO A 79 -3.16 3.80 3.76
N PHE A 80 -4.33 3.83 4.40
CA PHE A 80 -5.06 2.63 4.83
C PHE A 80 -6.27 2.32 3.93
N ASP A 81 -6.43 3.04 2.83
CA ASP A 81 -7.43 2.76 1.81
C ASP A 81 -6.98 1.62 0.87
N GLU A 82 -7.87 1.19 -0.03
CA GLU A 82 -7.59 0.16 -1.04
C GLU A 82 -6.76 0.68 -2.22
N TYR A 83 -6.67 2.00 -2.39
CA TYR A 83 -6.00 2.67 -3.51
C TYR A 83 -4.56 3.04 -3.20
N THR A 84 -3.67 2.85 -4.17
CA THR A 84 -2.24 3.18 -4.00
C THR A 84 -1.91 4.63 -4.34
N ASP A 85 -2.78 5.30 -5.10
CA ASP A 85 -2.62 6.69 -5.54
C ASP A 85 -3.09 7.70 -4.48
N THR A 86 -3.88 7.27 -3.50
CA THR A 86 -4.38 8.11 -2.41
C THR A 86 -3.32 8.22 -1.32
N ALA A 87 -2.42 9.20 -1.45
CA ALA A 87 -1.31 9.35 -0.54
C ALA A 87 -1.59 10.30 0.63
N ALA A 88 -1.14 9.90 1.82
CA ALA A 88 -0.88 10.86 2.88
C ALA A 88 0.33 11.69 2.49
N GLU A 89 0.21 13.01 2.50
CA GLU A 89 1.30 13.89 2.11
C GLU A 89 1.43 15.14 2.97
N THR A 90 2.66 15.65 3.04
CA THR A 90 2.99 16.94 3.64
C THR A 90 4.33 17.44 3.11
N THR A 91 4.52 18.75 3.13
CA THR A 91 5.80 19.42 2.89
C THR A 91 6.38 20.05 4.15
N ALA A 92 5.58 20.15 5.22
CA ALA A 92 5.89 20.94 6.40
C ALA A 92 6.83 20.24 7.40
N ALA A 93 6.66 18.93 7.60
CA ALA A 93 7.41 18.14 8.57
C ALA A 93 7.53 16.68 8.12
N ASP A 94 8.41 15.92 8.79
CA ASP A 94 8.55 14.49 8.55
C ASP A 94 7.28 13.73 8.96
N ILE A 95 6.95 12.68 8.20
CA ILE A 95 5.76 11.86 8.47
C ILE A 95 6.17 10.75 9.42
N GLU A 96 5.52 10.69 10.56
CA GLU A 96 5.63 9.59 11.52
C GLU A 96 4.26 8.91 11.63
N TYR A 97 4.22 7.59 11.45
CA TYR A 97 3.07 6.75 11.73
C TYR A 97 3.41 5.79 12.86
N VAL A 98 2.70 5.89 13.98
CA VAL A 98 2.89 5.03 15.14
C VAL A 98 1.71 4.09 15.24
N LEU A 99 1.98 2.79 15.10
CA LEU A 99 0.98 1.78 14.78
C LEU A 99 1.03 0.60 15.76
N ALA A 100 -0.02 0.44 16.57
CA ALA A 100 -0.19 -0.76 17.38
C ALA A 100 -0.56 -1.95 16.48
N SER A 101 0.24 -3.01 16.59
CA SER A 101 0.23 -4.14 15.68
C SER A 101 0.28 -5.45 16.47
N ARG A 102 -0.64 -6.37 16.17
CA ARG A 102 -0.73 -7.67 16.82
C ARG A 102 -0.31 -8.79 15.87
N PHE A 103 0.73 -9.53 16.25
CA PHE A 103 1.27 -10.66 15.49
C PHE A 103 1.62 -10.33 14.03
N VAL A 104 2.20 -9.15 13.80
CA VAL A 104 2.70 -8.71 12.49
C VAL A 104 4.15 -9.19 12.32
N ASN A 105 4.48 -9.75 11.16
CA ASN A 105 5.84 -10.16 10.80
C ASN A 105 6.33 -9.57 9.46
N ALA A 106 5.48 -8.82 8.76
CA ALA A 106 5.85 -8.11 7.53
C ALA A 106 5.05 -6.82 7.33
N ILE A 107 5.68 -5.88 6.64
CA ILE A 107 5.11 -4.60 6.23
C ILE A 107 5.50 -4.35 4.76
N ALA A 108 4.55 -3.92 3.94
CA ALA A 108 4.79 -3.35 2.64
C ALA A 108 4.31 -1.90 2.61
N LEU A 109 5.18 -1.03 2.12
CA LEU A 109 4.94 0.39 1.92
C LEU A 109 4.97 0.66 0.42
N TYR A 110 3.96 1.36 -0.09
CA TYR A 110 3.85 1.78 -1.49
C TYR A 110 3.61 3.27 -1.59
N GLY A 111 3.91 3.85 -2.75
CA GLY A 111 3.76 5.29 -2.99
C GLY A 111 4.69 6.16 -2.12
N LEU A 112 5.84 5.62 -1.71
CA LEU A 112 6.80 6.36 -0.88
C LEU A 112 7.44 7.51 -1.68
N ASP A 113 7.37 8.71 -1.11
CA ASP A 113 8.07 9.89 -1.58
C ASP A 113 8.81 10.58 -0.42
N GLY A 114 10.03 11.02 -0.67
CA GLY A 114 10.91 11.60 0.33
C GLY A 114 12.39 11.33 0.05
N SER A 115 13.24 11.64 1.02
CA SER A 115 14.68 11.35 0.96
C SER A 115 15.03 10.00 1.56
N GLY A 116 14.34 9.58 2.62
CA GLY A 116 14.61 8.35 3.33
C GLY A 116 13.40 7.82 4.08
N VAL A 117 13.45 6.53 4.40
CA VAL A 117 12.44 5.86 5.24
C VAL A 117 13.14 5.05 6.33
N ALA A 118 12.58 5.06 7.53
CA ALA A 118 12.95 4.16 8.61
C ALA A 118 11.71 3.46 9.16
N VAL A 119 11.89 2.22 9.60
CA VAL A 119 10.84 1.44 10.27
C VAL A 119 11.42 0.86 11.54
N THR A 120 10.80 1.18 12.66
CA THR A 120 11.18 0.72 13.99
C THR A 120 10.07 -0.13 14.57
N VAL A 121 10.41 -1.22 15.24
CA VAL A 121 9.46 -2.05 15.99
C VAL A 121 9.90 -2.08 17.44
N LYS A 122 8.96 -1.79 18.34
CA LYS A 122 9.11 -1.91 19.79
C LYS A 122 8.28 -3.08 20.33
N ASP A 123 8.68 -3.61 21.48
CA ASP A 123 8.03 -4.77 22.12
C ASP A 123 6.57 -4.50 22.50
N GLU A 124 6.33 -3.29 23.01
CA GLU A 124 5.03 -2.74 23.36
C GLU A 124 4.98 -1.23 23.05
N PRO A 125 3.80 -0.58 23.10
CA PRO A 125 3.72 0.85 22.89
C PRO A 125 4.57 1.63 23.88
N GLY A 126 5.47 2.47 23.36
CA GLY A 126 6.50 3.17 24.16
C GLY A 126 7.58 2.29 24.80
N GLY A 127 7.63 0.99 24.48
CA GLY A 127 8.58 0.03 25.02
C GLY A 127 9.98 0.06 24.37
N VAL A 128 10.76 -1.00 24.60
CA VAL A 128 12.12 -1.13 24.06
C VAL A 128 12.09 -1.44 22.56
N GLU A 129 12.97 -0.79 21.80
CA GLU A 129 13.22 -1.10 20.39
C GLU A 129 13.82 -2.50 20.24
N ILE A 130 13.15 -3.35 19.48
CA ILE A 130 13.56 -4.74 19.22
C ILE A 130 14.01 -4.95 17.77
N TYR A 131 13.65 -4.03 16.87
CA TYR A 131 14.06 -4.07 15.47
C TYR A 131 14.03 -2.67 14.88
N ARG A 132 15.02 -2.38 14.02
CA ARG A 132 15.06 -1.15 13.24
C ARG A 132 15.60 -1.42 11.85
N TYR A 133 14.95 -0.82 10.86
CA TYR A 133 15.39 -0.83 9.49
C TYR A 133 15.48 0.59 8.92
N PRO A 134 16.63 0.98 8.35
CA PRO A 134 17.93 0.31 8.47
C PRO A 134 18.46 0.34 9.91
N GLU A 135 19.48 -0.44 10.24
CA GLU A 135 20.08 -0.45 11.60
C GLU A 135 20.55 0.96 12.01
N THR A 136 21.05 1.74 11.06
CA THR A 136 21.49 3.13 11.29
C THR A 136 20.97 4.07 10.21
N GLY A 137 20.47 5.25 10.59
CA GLY A 137 20.02 6.28 9.66
C GLY A 137 18.71 5.92 8.94
N TYR A 138 18.64 6.21 7.64
CA TYR A 138 17.44 6.04 6.80
C TYR A 138 17.75 5.27 5.51
N ALA A 139 16.83 4.39 5.11
CA ALA A 139 16.92 3.72 3.82
C ALA A 139 16.64 4.74 2.72
N GLN A 140 17.62 4.96 1.84
CA GLN A 140 17.52 5.96 0.78
C GLN A 140 16.38 5.60 -0.19
N LEU A 141 15.45 6.54 -0.35
CA LEU A 141 14.37 6.42 -1.35
C LEU A 141 14.85 6.85 -2.74
N LYS A 142 16.05 7.43 -2.87
CA LYS A 142 16.67 7.70 -4.17
C LYS A 142 17.46 6.49 -4.63
N ARG A 143 17.20 5.99 -5.84
CA ARG A 143 17.98 4.89 -6.41
C ARG A 143 19.44 5.32 -6.60
N ALA A 144 20.38 4.45 -6.23
CA ALA A 144 21.79 4.65 -6.53
C ALA A 144 22.01 4.69 -8.06
N ALA A 145 22.83 5.64 -8.52
CA ALA A 145 23.18 5.76 -9.93
C ALA A 145 23.90 4.50 -10.41
N LYS A 146 23.48 3.94 -11.55
CA LYS A 146 24.16 2.81 -12.19
C LYS A 146 25.23 3.35 -13.16
N GLY A 147 26.39 3.68 -12.62
CA GLY A 147 27.58 4.10 -13.39
C GLY A 147 27.65 5.61 -13.65
N TYR A 148 28.73 6.01 -14.34
CA TYR A 148 29.10 7.42 -14.51
C TYR A 148 28.08 8.23 -15.33
N TRP A 149 27.50 7.63 -16.38
CA TRP A 149 26.51 8.31 -17.23
C TRP A 149 25.20 8.59 -16.50
N ASP A 150 24.69 7.60 -15.76
CA ASP A 150 23.48 7.75 -14.92
C ASP A 150 23.70 8.72 -13.75
N TYR A 151 24.94 8.85 -13.28
CA TYR A 151 25.32 9.83 -12.27
C TYR A 151 25.36 11.26 -12.83
N ALA A 152 25.92 11.45 -14.03
CA ALA A 152 26.14 12.77 -14.63
C ALA A 152 24.91 13.32 -15.38
N TYR A 153 24.10 12.45 -15.99
CA TYR A 153 23.01 12.84 -16.90
C TYR A 153 21.68 12.12 -16.64
N GLY A 154 21.62 11.18 -15.69
CA GLY A 154 20.41 10.43 -15.36
C GLY A 154 19.48 11.17 -14.40
N GLU A 155 18.17 11.06 -14.63
CA GLU A 155 17.17 11.43 -13.63
C GLU A 155 17.09 10.30 -12.58
N ARG A 156 17.46 10.61 -11.33
CA ARG A 156 17.47 9.61 -10.25
C ARG A 156 16.05 9.15 -9.94
N ARG A 157 15.68 7.98 -10.45
CA ARG A 157 14.38 7.36 -10.15
C ARG A 157 14.23 7.13 -8.64
N LYS A 158 13.06 7.49 -8.11
CA LYS A 158 12.70 7.21 -6.72
C LYS A 158 12.31 5.74 -6.56
N ARG A 159 12.66 5.17 -5.42
CA ARG A 159 12.20 3.88 -4.94
C ARG A 159 10.89 4.12 -4.19
N THR A 160 9.78 3.80 -4.85
CA THR A 160 8.43 4.07 -4.34
C THR A 160 7.86 2.93 -3.51
N SER A 161 8.55 1.79 -3.41
CA SER A 161 8.12 0.65 -2.60
C SER A 161 9.23 0.07 -1.71
N LEU A 162 8.80 -0.35 -0.52
CA LEU A 162 9.63 -1.03 0.46
C LEU A 162 8.83 -2.18 1.08
N VAL A 163 9.41 -3.39 1.07
CA VAL A 163 8.83 -4.55 1.76
C VAL A 163 9.82 -5.03 2.80
N LEU A 164 9.38 -5.05 4.06
CA LEU A 164 10.10 -5.57 5.21
C LEU A 164 9.44 -6.86 5.69
N ARG A 165 10.27 -7.82 6.07
CA ARG A 165 9.87 -9.19 6.40
C ARG A 165 10.70 -9.70 7.57
N GLY A 166 10.17 -10.71 8.26
CA GLY A 166 10.84 -11.29 9.41
C GLY A 166 10.88 -10.34 10.61
N LEU A 167 9.88 -9.45 10.71
CA LEU A 167 9.75 -8.58 11.87
C LEU A 167 9.50 -9.44 13.13
N PRO A 168 10.09 -9.08 14.29
CA PRO A 168 9.84 -9.81 15.53
C PRO A 168 8.35 -9.84 15.88
N ILE A 169 7.82 -11.06 16.06
CA ILE A 169 6.40 -11.25 16.33
C ILE A 169 6.13 -10.98 17.81
N ARG A 170 5.27 -9.98 18.07
CA ARG A 170 4.77 -9.63 19.41
C ARG A 170 3.26 -9.49 19.41
N ALA A 171 2.65 -9.70 20.58
CA ALA A 171 1.20 -9.58 20.76
C ALA A 171 0.73 -8.12 20.69
N ASN A 172 1.56 -7.18 21.17
CA ASN A 172 1.24 -5.76 21.26
C ASN A 172 2.37 -4.89 20.69
N ALA A 173 2.96 -5.25 19.54
CA ALA A 173 4.09 -4.49 19.00
C ALA A 173 3.69 -3.05 18.63
N GLU A 174 4.57 -2.08 18.85
CA GLU A 174 4.46 -0.74 18.25
C GLU A 174 5.37 -0.66 17.03
N ILE A 175 4.80 -0.31 15.89
CA ILE A 175 5.51 -0.14 14.63
C ILE A 175 5.53 1.34 14.31
N THR A 176 6.71 1.95 14.29
CA THR A 176 6.90 3.34 13.89
C THR A 176 7.46 3.38 12.47
N ILE A 177 6.77 4.05 11.57
CA ILE A 177 7.23 4.31 10.20
C ILE A 177 7.55 5.79 10.11
N GLU A 178 8.77 6.12 9.73
CA GLU A 178 9.27 7.49 9.62
C GLU A 178 9.70 7.76 8.18
N ILE A 179 9.17 8.82 7.58
CA ILE A 179 9.50 9.25 6.22
C ILE A 179 10.04 10.67 6.29
N VAL A 180 11.30 10.80 5.90
CA VAL A 180 12.06 12.04 6.03
C VAL A 180 12.38 12.66 4.69
N ALA A 181 12.36 13.99 4.64
CA ALA A 181 12.85 14.76 3.50
C ALA A 181 13.54 16.04 3.97
N SER A 182 14.17 16.76 3.03
CA SER A 182 14.64 18.12 3.32
C SER A 182 13.45 19.06 3.51
N THR A 183 13.68 20.23 4.12
CA THR A 183 12.65 21.27 4.29
C THR A 183 11.96 21.59 2.96
N ASP A 184 10.64 21.78 3.01
CA ASP A 184 9.76 22.08 1.87
C ASP A 184 9.71 21.01 0.76
N GLN A 185 10.32 19.84 0.97
CA GLN A 185 10.20 18.71 0.06
C GLN A 185 8.98 17.86 0.42
N ARG A 186 8.29 17.37 -0.61
CA ARG A 186 7.17 16.45 -0.45
C ARG A 186 7.61 15.16 0.23
N ARG A 187 6.88 14.79 1.28
CA ARG A 187 6.90 13.45 1.87
C ARG A 187 5.54 12.84 1.62
N ALA A 188 5.52 11.59 1.18
CA ALA A 188 4.27 10.91 0.93
C ALA A 188 4.37 9.41 1.21
N VAL A 189 3.24 8.84 1.60
CA VAL A 189 3.02 7.39 1.62
C VAL A 189 1.65 7.10 1.04
N GLY A 190 1.63 6.29 -0.02
CA GLY A 190 0.42 5.90 -0.74
C GLY A 190 -0.33 4.79 -0.03
N MET A 191 0.38 3.82 0.54
CA MET A 191 -0.26 2.68 1.20
C MET A 191 0.65 2.02 2.23
N ILE A 192 0.07 1.66 3.38
CA ILE A 192 0.73 0.95 4.47
C ILE A 192 0.01 -0.38 4.67
N VAL A 193 0.61 -1.46 4.19
CA VAL A 193 0.11 -2.82 4.36
C VAL A 193 0.92 -3.53 5.43
N ARG A 194 0.34 -3.78 6.59
CA ARG A 194 0.94 -4.59 7.67
C ARG A 194 0.20 -5.90 7.82
N GLY A 195 0.92 -6.98 8.10
CA GLY A 195 0.25 -8.26 8.26
C GLY A 195 1.14 -9.46 8.45
N LYS A 196 0.58 -10.61 8.08
CA LYS A 196 1.24 -11.91 8.19
C LYS A 196 1.81 -12.31 6.84
N TRP A 197 3.13 -12.38 6.75
CA TRP A 197 3.90 -13.00 5.70
C TRP A 197 3.57 -14.48 5.63
N ARG A 198 2.88 -14.88 4.57
CA ARG A 198 2.49 -16.26 4.31
C ARG A 198 3.07 -16.72 2.98
N ASN A 199 3.27 -18.02 2.89
CA ASN A 199 3.72 -18.69 1.68
C ASN A 199 2.60 -19.59 1.19
N LEU A 200 2.32 -19.56 -0.10
CA LEU A 200 1.27 -20.37 -0.72
C LEU A 200 1.61 -21.86 -0.79
N ILE A 201 2.89 -22.24 -0.85
CA ILE A 201 3.30 -23.65 -0.98
C ILE A 201 3.30 -24.42 0.34
N GLY A 202 2.99 -23.76 1.46
CA GLY A 202 3.12 -24.33 2.80
C GLY A 202 4.58 -24.63 3.18
N SER A 203 4.79 -25.65 4.01
CA SER A 203 6.10 -26.23 4.30
C SER A 203 6.28 -27.47 3.42
N GLY A 204 7.23 -27.44 2.49
CA GLY A 204 7.46 -28.56 1.57
C GLY A 204 8.36 -28.20 0.39
N PHE A 205 8.49 -29.14 -0.55
CA PHE A 205 9.18 -28.90 -1.79
C PHE A 205 8.29 -28.10 -2.74
N GLY A 206 8.87 -27.06 -3.36
CA GLY A 206 8.12 -26.22 -4.27
C GLY A 206 8.67 -24.81 -4.41
N GLY A 207 8.15 -24.09 -5.38
CA GLY A 207 8.63 -22.76 -5.70
C GLY A 207 7.86 -22.13 -6.85
N VAL A 208 8.23 -20.89 -7.14
CA VAL A 208 7.78 -20.24 -8.36
C VAL A 208 8.65 -20.80 -9.48
N LEU A 209 8.04 -21.25 -10.56
CA LEU A 209 8.74 -21.72 -11.75
C LEU A 209 9.46 -20.54 -12.42
N GLU A 210 10.42 -20.87 -13.30
CA GLU A 210 11.01 -19.88 -14.18
C GLU A 210 9.93 -19.25 -15.09
N ASP A 211 10.24 -18.10 -15.69
CA ASP A 211 9.31 -17.30 -16.52
C ASP A 211 8.17 -16.57 -15.78
N ALA A 212 8.42 -16.16 -14.54
CA ALA A 212 7.54 -15.18 -13.89
C ALA A 212 7.58 -13.83 -14.63
N GLU A 213 6.42 -13.36 -15.05
CA GLU A 213 6.25 -12.16 -15.89
C GLU A 213 5.69 -10.99 -15.07
N VAL A 214 6.19 -9.79 -15.39
CA VAL A 214 5.65 -8.51 -14.91
C VAL A 214 5.11 -7.78 -16.12
N ASN A 215 3.83 -7.42 -16.08
CA ASN A 215 3.14 -6.71 -17.16
C ASN A 215 2.73 -5.30 -16.67
N PRO A 216 3.56 -4.27 -16.87
CA PRO A 216 3.20 -2.90 -16.53
C PRO A 216 2.01 -2.41 -17.35
N LYS A 217 1.02 -1.82 -16.68
CA LYS A 217 -0.24 -1.35 -17.28
C LYS A 217 -0.50 0.09 -16.89
N THR A 218 -1.11 0.86 -17.78
CA THR A 218 -1.59 2.21 -17.50
C THR A 218 -3.10 2.29 -17.68
N TYR A 219 -3.77 3.06 -16.84
CA TYR A 219 -5.20 3.34 -16.96
C TYR A 219 -5.48 4.66 -17.70
N THR A 220 -4.47 5.18 -18.40
CA THR A 220 -4.56 6.42 -19.16
C THR A 220 -5.63 6.32 -20.24
N TYR A 221 -6.59 7.26 -20.20
CA TYR A 221 -7.63 7.38 -21.20
C TYR A 221 -7.13 8.23 -22.36
N ARG A 222 -7.34 7.75 -23.60
CA ARG A 222 -6.98 8.46 -24.83
C ARG A 222 -8.26 8.65 -25.63
N GLU A 223 -8.64 9.90 -25.83
CA GLU A 223 -9.81 10.27 -26.63
C GLU A 223 -9.34 11.00 -27.88
N THR A 224 -9.79 10.54 -29.05
CA THR A 224 -9.57 11.26 -30.31
C THR A 224 -10.78 12.16 -30.53
N GLN A 225 -10.56 13.47 -30.51
CA GLN A 225 -11.60 14.46 -30.77
C GLN A 225 -11.96 14.49 -32.26
N GLU A 226 -13.13 15.07 -32.58
CA GLU A 226 -13.62 15.19 -33.96
C GLU A 226 -12.70 16.01 -34.87
N ASP A 227 -11.82 16.84 -34.30
CA ASP A 227 -10.81 17.64 -35.00
C ASP A 227 -9.50 16.85 -35.29
N GLY A 228 -9.45 15.57 -34.93
CA GLY A 228 -8.28 14.70 -35.09
C GLY A 228 -7.20 14.89 -34.02
N ARG A 229 -7.39 15.75 -33.02
CA ARG A 229 -6.48 15.88 -31.88
C ARG A 229 -6.75 14.79 -30.85
N GLN A 230 -5.70 14.33 -30.18
CA GLN A 230 -5.84 13.39 -29.06
C GLN A 230 -5.82 14.15 -27.72
N ARG A 231 -6.87 13.95 -26.92
CA ARG A 231 -6.87 14.31 -25.51
C ARG A 231 -6.39 13.11 -24.71
N LEU A 232 -5.28 13.32 -23.99
CA LEU A 232 -4.72 12.33 -23.09
C LEU A 232 -5.11 12.69 -21.65
N VAL A 233 -5.86 11.81 -20.98
CA VAL A 233 -6.11 11.90 -19.55
C VAL A 233 -5.28 10.83 -18.86
N VAL A 234 -4.09 11.22 -18.42
CA VAL A 234 -3.18 10.35 -17.68
C VAL A 234 -3.83 9.96 -16.35
N ARG A 235 -3.91 8.67 -16.10
CA ARG A 235 -4.34 8.09 -14.80
C ARG A 235 -3.18 7.28 -14.22
N GLY A 236 -3.39 6.70 -13.05
CA GLY A 236 -2.38 5.85 -12.43
C GLY A 236 -1.99 4.63 -13.26
N SER A 237 -0.98 3.92 -12.76
CA SER A 237 -0.38 2.78 -13.42
C SER A 237 -0.16 1.66 -12.40
N SER A 238 -0.55 0.44 -12.75
CA SER A 238 -0.24 -0.76 -11.96
C SER A 238 0.64 -1.73 -12.75
N LYS A 239 0.89 -2.89 -12.17
CA LYS A 239 1.58 -3.99 -12.82
C LYS A 239 0.81 -5.27 -12.53
N ASP A 240 0.51 -6.00 -13.58
CA ASP A 240 -0.04 -7.34 -13.48
C ASP A 240 1.12 -8.32 -13.30
N LEU A 241 0.92 -9.38 -12.52
CA LEU A 241 1.90 -10.43 -12.32
C LEU A 241 1.32 -11.75 -12.82
N GLN A 242 2.12 -12.47 -13.60
CA GLN A 242 1.77 -13.80 -14.05
C GLN A 242 2.90 -14.77 -13.72
N PHE A 243 2.59 -15.82 -12.97
CA PHE A 243 3.59 -16.81 -12.59
C PHE A 243 2.94 -18.13 -12.20
N SER A 244 3.70 -19.21 -12.38
CA SER A 244 3.28 -20.55 -11.99
C SER A 244 4.06 -21.02 -10.77
N ILE A 245 3.37 -21.67 -9.84
CA ILE A 245 3.94 -22.26 -8.63
C ILE A 245 3.84 -23.78 -8.76
N VAL A 246 4.91 -24.47 -8.38
CA VAL A 246 4.90 -25.93 -8.14
C VAL A 246 4.96 -26.19 -6.63
N MET A 247 4.21 -27.19 -6.17
CA MET A 247 4.20 -27.65 -4.78
C MET A 247 3.95 -29.15 -4.70
N ASP A 248 4.23 -29.74 -3.54
CA ASP A 248 3.80 -31.10 -3.25
C ASP A 248 2.27 -31.22 -3.24
N ARG A 249 1.74 -32.33 -3.75
CA ARG A 249 0.29 -32.53 -3.84
C ARG A 249 -0.43 -32.46 -2.48
N GLU A 250 0.26 -32.82 -1.41
CA GLU A 250 -0.29 -32.78 -0.04
C GLU A 250 -0.64 -31.36 0.42
N ASN A 251 0.05 -30.34 -0.10
CA ASN A 251 -0.20 -28.93 0.22
C ASN A 251 -1.23 -28.27 -0.70
N ALA A 252 -1.70 -28.98 -1.74
CA ALA A 252 -2.55 -28.41 -2.78
C ALA A 252 -3.95 -28.05 -2.26
N ASP A 253 -4.53 -28.85 -1.37
CA ASP A 253 -5.86 -28.57 -0.78
C ASP A 253 -5.80 -27.32 0.13
N GLN A 254 -4.72 -27.19 0.91
CA GLN A 254 -4.48 -26.00 1.74
C GLN A 254 -4.28 -24.76 0.86
N ALA A 255 -3.54 -24.88 -0.24
CA ALA A 255 -3.34 -23.79 -1.17
C ALA A 255 -4.65 -23.40 -1.88
N ALA A 256 -5.52 -24.36 -2.20
CA ALA A 256 -6.85 -24.09 -2.76
C ALA A 256 -7.70 -23.25 -1.81
N GLN A 257 -7.80 -23.65 -0.54
CA GLN A 257 -8.53 -22.91 0.50
C GLN A 257 -7.95 -21.51 0.71
N ALA A 258 -6.61 -21.40 0.78
CA ALA A 258 -5.96 -20.11 0.89
C ALA A 258 -6.25 -19.20 -0.31
N MET A 259 -6.31 -19.75 -1.53
CA MET A 259 -6.67 -18.98 -2.71
C MET A 259 -8.14 -18.57 -2.71
N GLU A 260 -9.08 -19.42 -2.29
CA GLU A 260 -10.50 -19.06 -2.16
C GLU A 260 -10.69 -17.82 -1.27
N ASP A 261 -9.99 -17.75 -0.14
CA ASP A 261 -10.01 -16.58 0.75
C ASP A 261 -9.37 -15.33 0.13
N LEU A 262 -8.39 -15.50 -0.76
CA LEU A 262 -7.60 -14.42 -1.36
C LEU A 262 -8.20 -13.87 -2.66
N LEU A 263 -9.00 -14.65 -3.40
CA LEU A 263 -9.56 -14.25 -4.70
C LEU A 263 -10.44 -12.99 -4.62
N SER A 264 -11.00 -12.68 -3.45
CA SER A 264 -11.86 -11.49 -3.24
C SER A 264 -11.18 -10.36 -2.47
N ARG A 265 -9.87 -10.44 -2.18
CA ARG A 265 -9.17 -9.45 -1.35
C ARG A 265 -7.89 -8.96 -2.03
N PRO A 266 -7.68 -7.64 -2.16
CA PRO A 266 -6.41 -7.12 -2.65
C PRO A 266 -5.32 -7.35 -1.60
N VAL A 267 -4.20 -7.94 -2.02
CA VAL A 267 -3.07 -8.21 -1.13
C VAL A 267 -1.74 -7.82 -1.79
N ALA A 268 -0.73 -7.59 -0.96
CA ALA A 268 0.63 -7.36 -1.42
C ALA A 268 1.30 -8.69 -1.76
N TRP A 269 1.60 -8.88 -3.05
CA TRP A 269 2.22 -10.07 -3.60
C TRP A 269 3.72 -9.87 -3.80
N VAL A 270 4.50 -10.88 -3.41
CA VAL A 270 5.96 -10.91 -3.56
C VAL A 270 6.38 -12.28 -4.10
N VAL A 271 6.66 -12.33 -5.39
CA VAL A 271 6.93 -13.58 -6.13
C VAL A 271 8.40 -14.02 -6.00
N SER A 272 9.31 -13.07 -5.80
CA SER A 272 10.70 -13.37 -5.51
C SER A 272 11.29 -12.34 -4.57
N THR A 273 12.18 -12.81 -3.71
CA THR A 273 12.88 -11.99 -2.73
C THR A 273 14.37 -11.88 -3.01
N GLN A 274 14.81 -12.40 -4.15
CA GLN A 274 16.20 -12.32 -4.58
C GLN A 274 16.51 -10.91 -5.10
N PRO A 275 17.73 -10.39 -4.88
CA PRO A 275 18.17 -9.13 -5.48
C PRO A 275 17.97 -9.15 -6.99
N GLY A 276 17.46 -8.05 -7.55
CA GLY A 276 17.17 -7.93 -8.99
C GLY A 276 15.71 -8.21 -9.38
N PHE A 277 14.94 -8.90 -8.54
CA PHE A 277 13.53 -9.24 -8.81
C PHE A 277 12.51 -8.33 -8.12
N ALA A 278 12.91 -7.12 -7.71
CA ALA A 278 12.00 -6.14 -7.11
C ALA A 278 10.83 -5.72 -8.04
N GLY A 279 10.92 -6.01 -9.35
CA GLY A 279 9.82 -5.84 -10.28
C GLY A 279 8.67 -6.84 -10.06
N LEU A 280 8.96 -8.01 -9.51
CA LEU A 280 8.00 -9.08 -9.23
C LEU A 280 7.29 -8.89 -7.88
N THR A 281 6.92 -7.65 -7.59
CA THR A 281 6.09 -7.27 -6.44
C THR A 281 4.98 -6.36 -6.93
N ALA A 282 3.74 -6.67 -6.56
CA ALA A 282 2.58 -5.87 -6.93
C ALA A 282 1.55 -5.93 -5.79
N PHE A 283 0.72 -4.89 -5.69
CA PHE A 283 -0.49 -4.92 -4.89
C PHE A 283 -1.66 -5.16 -5.84
N GLY A 284 -2.49 -6.16 -5.53
CA GLY A 284 -3.50 -6.58 -6.49
C GLY A 284 -4.35 -7.75 -6.03
N ILE A 285 -5.33 -8.07 -6.85
CA ILE A 285 -6.29 -9.15 -6.63
C ILE A 285 -5.92 -10.32 -7.53
N ALA A 286 -5.94 -11.53 -6.97
CA ALA A 286 -5.80 -12.74 -7.77
C ALA A 286 -7.09 -12.93 -8.59
N GLN A 287 -6.99 -12.88 -9.91
CA GLN A 287 -8.17 -13.08 -10.77
C GLN A 287 -8.49 -14.55 -10.96
N ARG A 288 -7.45 -15.35 -11.22
CA ARG A 288 -7.56 -16.78 -11.53
C ARG A 288 -6.37 -17.53 -10.96
N ALA A 289 -6.66 -18.69 -10.40
CA ALA A 289 -5.68 -19.58 -9.79
C ALA A 289 -6.01 -21.05 -10.10
N PRO A 290 -6.03 -21.50 -11.38
CA PRO A 290 -6.25 -22.91 -11.69
C PRO A 290 -5.20 -23.80 -11.00
N ILE A 291 -5.68 -24.76 -10.22
CA ILE A 291 -4.85 -25.74 -9.51
C ILE A 291 -4.91 -27.06 -10.28
N ARG A 292 -3.75 -27.54 -10.71
CA ARG A 292 -3.59 -28.76 -11.50
C ARG A 292 -2.87 -29.81 -10.67
N TYR A 293 -3.56 -30.91 -10.37
CA TYR A 293 -3.01 -32.05 -9.64
C TYR A 293 -2.34 -33.00 -10.64
N ARG A 294 -1.02 -33.20 -10.55
CA ARG A 294 -0.25 -34.08 -11.45
C ARG A 294 0.65 -35.02 -10.66
N ASN A 295 0.18 -36.26 -10.49
CA ASN A 295 0.90 -37.32 -9.78
C ASN A 295 1.29 -36.90 -8.35
N ARG A 296 2.60 -36.72 -8.06
CA ARG A 296 3.11 -36.30 -6.75
C ARG A 296 3.16 -34.78 -6.56
N LEU A 297 3.01 -34.01 -7.64
CA LEU A 297 3.10 -32.55 -7.63
C LEU A 297 1.76 -31.91 -7.94
N ALA A 298 1.58 -30.68 -7.50
CA ALA A 298 0.51 -29.79 -7.91
C ALA A 298 1.09 -28.49 -8.47
N TYR A 299 0.36 -27.89 -9.40
CA TYR A 299 0.73 -26.64 -10.06
C TYR A 299 -0.39 -25.62 -9.88
N ILE A 300 -0.04 -24.39 -9.55
CA ILE A 300 -0.98 -23.26 -9.50
C ILE A 300 -0.48 -22.19 -10.46
N ASP A 301 -1.30 -21.84 -11.45
CA ASP A 301 -0.99 -20.71 -12.33
C ASP A 301 -1.72 -19.48 -11.81
N LEU A 302 -0.98 -18.45 -11.40
CA LEU A 302 -1.56 -17.23 -10.84
C LEU A 302 -1.51 -16.10 -11.87
N SER A 303 -2.65 -15.44 -12.03
CA SER A 303 -2.76 -14.14 -12.67
C SER A 303 -3.25 -13.12 -11.65
N ILE A 304 -2.42 -12.13 -11.39
CA ILE A 304 -2.69 -11.05 -10.44
C ILE A 304 -2.91 -9.79 -11.24
N GLU A 305 -4.09 -9.20 -11.06
CA GLU A 305 -4.37 -7.87 -11.60
C GLU A 305 -3.91 -6.83 -10.58
N GLY A 306 -3.00 -5.96 -11.02
CA GLY A 306 -2.52 -4.86 -10.22
C GLY A 306 -3.62 -3.81 -10.03
N TYR A 307 -3.85 -3.43 -8.78
CA TYR A 307 -4.85 -2.43 -8.40
C TYR A 307 -4.19 -1.05 -8.27
N VAL A 308 -4.90 0.02 -8.63
CA VAL A 308 -4.45 1.43 -8.50
C VAL A 308 -5.47 2.20 -7.70
#